data_AF-A0A2M8EEC0-F1
#
_entry.id   AF-A0A2M8EEC0-F1
#
_cell.length_a   1.000
_cell.length_b   1.000
_cell.length_c   1.000
_cell.angle_alpha   90.00
_cell.angle_beta   90.00
_cell.angle_gamma   90.00
#
_symmetry.space_group_name_H-M   'P 1'
#
loop_
_entity.id
_entity.type
_entity.pdbx_description
1 polymer ?
#
loop_
_entity_poly.entity_id
_entity_poly.type
_entity_poly.pdbx_seq_one_letter_code
_entity_poly.pdbx_strand_id
1 'polypeptide(L)'
;MLRIDHLSLRRGDQALLHDLSLSVAAGEVVAVTGVSGSGKSTLLNWMIGDLPSAFDASGELWLDQQRCDGLPVEARGIGILFQDDLLFAHLSVGQNLAFALPAAVRGAQRRMAVEQTLADMGLAGFHDRDPATLSGGQRARVSLMRTLLARPRALLLDEPFSKLDAVLRVQFRAFVFEQIEQLQLPTLLV
;
A
#
# COMPACT_ATOMS: atom_id res chain seq x y z
N MET A 1 -5.61 -12.98 6.52
CA MET A 1 -6.95 -12.36 6.56
C MET A 1 -6.86 -11.00 7.22
N LEU A 2 -7.37 -9.97 6.57
CA LEU A 2 -7.54 -8.63 7.12
C LEU A 2 -8.99 -8.50 7.59
N ARG A 3 -9.25 -7.99 8.79
CA ARG A 3 -10.61 -7.83 9.30
C ARG A 3 -10.77 -6.52 10.06
N ILE A 4 -11.91 -5.87 9.84
CA ILE A 4 -12.37 -4.70 10.57
C ILE A 4 -13.65 -5.12 11.29
N ASP A 5 -13.71 -4.88 12.60
CA ASP A 5 -14.88 -5.17 13.41
C ASP A 5 -15.44 -3.86 14.00
N HIS A 6 -16.70 -3.57 13.70
CA HIS A 6 -17.49 -2.47 14.29
C HIS A 6 -16.83 -1.08 14.20
N LEU A 7 -16.15 -0.78 13.09
CA LEU A 7 -15.49 0.51 12.90
C LEU A 7 -16.50 1.65 12.79
N SER A 8 -16.36 2.64 13.66
CA SER A 8 -17.02 3.93 13.52
C SER A 8 -16.00 5.04 13.44
N LEU A 9 -16.13 5.92 12.45
CA LEU A 9 -15.26 7.08 12.24
C LEU A 9 -16.08 8.36 12.31
N ARG A 10 -15.60 9.33 13.08
CA ARG A 10 -16.27 10.63 13.27
C ARG A 10 -15.30 11.78 13.12
N ARG A 11 -15.81 12.95 12.72
CA ARG A 11 -15.12 14.24 12.75
C ARG A 11 -15.96 15.21 13.57
N GLY A 12 -15.63 15.39 14.85
CA GLY A 12 -16.54 16.02 15.80
C GLY A 12 -17.89 15.30 15.82
N ASP A 13 -18.98 16.03 15.60
CA ASP A 13 -20.32 15.44 15.61
C ASP A 13 -20.68 14.67 14.33
N GLN A 14 -19.96 14.90 13.23
CA GLN A 14 -20.25 14.28 11.93
C GLN A 14 -19.74 12.84 11.89
N ALA A 15 -20.65 11.87 11.75
CA ALA A 15 -20.28 10.49 11.46
C ALA A 15 -19.90 10.34 9.97
N LEU A 16 -18.74 9.74 9.72
CA LEU A 16 -18.27 9.39 8.37
C LEU A 16 -18.55 7.93 8.05
N LEU A 17 -18.24 7.03 8.99
CA LEU A 17 -18.55 5.61 8.94
C LEU A 17 -19.25 5.21 10.25
N HIS A 18 -20.24 4.33 10.15
CA HIS A 18 -21.00 3.84 11.29
C HIS A 18 -21.02 2.31 11.28
N ASP A 19 -20.44 1.71 12.31
CA ASP A 19 -20.47 0.25 12.55
C ASP A 19 -20.05 -0.62 11.35
N LEU A 20 -18.99 -0.21 10.65
CA LEU A 20 -18.46 -0.93 9.50
C LEU A 20 -17.73 -2.20 9.96
N SER A 21 -18.20 -3.36 9.50
CA SER A 21 -17.48 -4.63 9.64
C SER A 21 -17.21 -5.23 8.27
N LEU A 22 -15.96 -5.66 8.03
CA LEU A 22 -15.56 -6.33 6.79
C LEU A 22 -14.41 -7.30 7.03
N SER A 23 -14.29 -8.30 6.17
CA SER A 23 -13.17 -9.25 6.15
C SER A 23 -12.68 -9.43 4.72
N VAL A 24 -11.36 -9.48 4.57
CA VAL A 24 -10.67 -9.71 3.30
C VAL A 24 -9.74 -10.92 3.46
N ALA A 25 -10.00 -11.99 2.72
CA ALA A 25 -9.22 -13.21 2.70
C ALA A 25 -7.86 -13.02 2.02
N ALA A 26 -6.96 -13.99 2.20
CA ALA A 26 -5.67 -13.99 1.52
C ALA A 26 -5.89 -14.04 -0.01
N GLY A 27 -5.17 -13.17 -0.74
CA GLY A 27 -5.31 -13.00 -2.19
C GLY A 27 -6.61 -12.33 -2.65
N GLU A 28 -7.52 -12.00 -1.72
CA GLU A 28 -8.76 -11.30 -2.04
C GLU A 28 -8.51 -9.78 -2.14
N VAL A 29 -9.18 -9.16 -3.11
CA VAL A 29 -9.26 -7.71 -3.23
C VAL A 29 -10.70 -7.27 -2.99
N VAL A 30 -10.93 -6.48 -1.95
CA VAL A 30 -12.22 -5.84 -1.67
C VAL A 30 -12.12 -4.36 -2.00
N ALA A 31 -13.04 -3.87 -2.84
CA ALA A 31 -13.12 -2.47 -3.21
C ALA A 31 -14.12 -1.71 -2.34
N VAL A 32 -13.69 -0.62 -1.72
CA VAL A 32 -14.52 0.33 -0.96
C VAL A 32 -14.80 1.53 -1.84
N THR A 33 -16.04 1.63 -2.31
CA THR A 33 -16.47 2.74 -3.17
C THR A 33 -17.37 3.72 -2.43
N GLY A 34 -17.37 4.98 -2.84
CA GLY A 34 -18.20 6.01 -2.23
C GLY A 34 -17.87 7.40 -2.79
N VAL A 35 -18.79 8.34 -2.60
CA VAL A 35 -18.61 9.74 -3.04
C VAL A 35 -17.39 10.39 -2.38
N SER A 36 -16.89 11.48 -2.97
CA SER A 36 -15.84 12.27 -2.33
C SER A 36 -16.30 12.74 -0.94
N GLY A 37 -15.41 12.66 0.05
CA GLY A 37 -15.72 13.00 1.44
C GLY A 37 -16.45 11.92 2.26
N SER A 38 -16.72 10.73 1.70
CA SER A 38 -17.37 9.63 2.43
C SER A 38 -16.49 8.92 3.48
N GLY A 39 -15.28 9.42 3.76
CA GLY A 39 -14.38 8.85 4.76
C GLY A 39 -13.42 7.75 4.30
N LYS A 40 -13.27 7.49 2.99
CA LYS A 40 -12.39 6.43 2.46
C LYS A 40 -10.91 6.64 2.84
N SER A 41 -10.36 7.82 2.59
CA SER A 41 -8.98 8.12 3.00
C SER A 41 -8.82 8.13 4.53
N THR A 42 -9.86 8.56 5.27
CA THR A 42 -9.86 8.49 6.74
C THR A 42 -9.84 7.04 7.24
N LEU A 43 -10.55 6.13 6.56
CA LEU A 43 -10.47 4.69 6.80
C LEU A 43 -9.05 4.17 6.59
N LEU A 44 -8.42 4.47 5.45
CA LEU A 44 -7.05 4.03 5.19
C LEU A 44 -6.06 4.58 6.23
N ASN A 45 -6.18 5.86 6.60
CA ASN A 45 -5.36 6.50 7.63
C ASN A 45 -5.53 5.85 9.00
N TRP A 46 -6.77 5.53 9.40
CA TRP A 46 -7.01 4.78 10.63
C TRP A 46 -6.36 3.39 10.57
N MET A 47 -6.46 2.69 9.43
CA MET A 47 -5.90 1.35 9.28
C MET A 47 -4.37 1.34 9.40
N ILE A 48 -3.68 2.31 8.79
CA ILE A 48 -2.21 2.43 8.90
C ILE A 48 -1.76 3.03 10.23
N GLY A 49 -2.66 3.61 11.03
CA GLY A 49 -2.35 4.19 12.34
C GLY A 49 -1.91 5.65 12.30
N ASP A 50 -2.27 6.37 11.24
CA ASP A 50 -2.01 7.80 11.05
C ASP A 50 -3.33 8.58 11.00
N LEU A 51 -4.26 8.26 11.91
CA LEU A 51 -5.54 8.97 11.99
C LEU A 51 -5.30 10.41 12.47
N PRO A 52 -5.70 11.45 11.69
CA PRO A 52 -5.51 12.83 12.13
C PRO A 52 -6.32 13.12 13.40
N SER A 53 -5.78 13.96 14.29
CA SER A 53 -6.38 14.28 15.60
C SER A 53 -7.76 14.95 15.55
N ALA A 54 -8.19 15.42 14.38
CA ALA A 54 -9.53 15.94 14.16
C ALA A 54 -10.60 14.85 14.05
N PHE A 55 -10.20 13.57 14.02
CA PHE A 55 -11.08 12.43 13.88
C PHE A 55 -11.01 11.50 15.10
N ASP A 56 -12.16 10.91 15.41
CA ASP A 56 -12.30 9.89 16.44
C ASP A 56 -12.65 8.55 15.78
N ALA A 57 -12.10 7.46 16.33
CA ALA A 57 -12.34 6.11 15.86
C ALA A 57 -12.66 5.15 17.01
N SER A 58 -13.59 4.24 16.78
CA SER A 58 -13.84 3.06 17.62
C SER A 58 -13.96 1.81 16.75
N GLY A 59 -13.83 0.63 17.34
CA GLY A 59 -13.80 -0.64 16.62
C GLY A 59 -12.43 -1.30 16.71
N GLU A 60 -12.22 -2.33 15.90
CA GLU A 60 -11.01 -3.15 15.94
C GLU A 60 -10.46 -3.43 14.54
N LEU A 61 -9.14 -3.48 14.44
CA LEU A 61 -8.44 -3.89 13.22
C LEU A 61 -7.64 -5.15 13.52
N TRP A 62 -7.81 -6.17 12.70
CA TRP A 62 -7.16 -7.46 12.88
C TRP A 62 -6.40 -7.86 11.62
N LEU A 63 -5.19 -8.39 11.83
CA LEU A 63 -4.43 -9.12 10.84
C LEU A 63 -4.21 -10.55 11.32
N ASP A 64 -4.88 -11.46 10.64
CA ASP A 64 -5.03 -12.86 11.04
C ASP A 64 -5.60 -12.93 12.47
N GLN A 65 -4.82 -13.41 13.43
CA GLN A 65 -5.22 -13.57 14.82
C GLN A 65 -4.72 -12.43 15.73
N GLN A 66 -4.13 -11.39 15.16
CA GLN A 66 -3.53 -10.29 15.92
C GLN A 66 -4.31 -9.00 15.72
N ARG A 67 -4.83 -8.45 16.81
CA ARG A 67 -5.39 -7.09 16.84
C ARG A 67 -4.25 -6.06 16.69
N CYS A 68 -4.39 -5.10 15.78
CA CYS A 68 -3.34 -4.15 15.42
C CYS A 68 -3.76 -2.67 15.41
N ASP A 69 -5.03 -2.32 15.68
CA ASP A 69 -5.49 -0.92 15.74
C ASP A 69 -4.82 -0.08 16.83
N GLY A 70 -4.28 -0.71 17.89
CA GLY A 70 -3.52 -0.04 18.94
C GLY A 70 -2.00 0.00 18.73
N LEU A 71 -1.48 -0.60 17.65
CA LEU A 71 -0.05 -0.64 17.37
C LEU A 71 0.42 0.64 16.65
N PRO A 72 1.69 1.06 16.85
CA PRO A 72 2.28 2.12 16.03
C PRO A 72 2.39 1.69 14.57
N VAL A 73 2.44 2.67 13.66
CA VAL A 73 2.38 2.50 12.20
C VAL A 73 3.28 1.37 11.71
N GLU A 74 4.55 1.38 12.11
CA GLU A 74 5.58 0.42 11.70
C GLU A 74 5.34 -1.01 12.19
N ALA A 75 4.58 -1.18 13.27
CA ALA A 75 4.28 -2.48 13.86
C ALA A 75 2.98 -3.09 13.34
N ARG A 76 2.19 -2.35 12.55
CA ARG A 76 0.93 -2.86 11.98
C ARG A 76 1.14 -3.88 10.88
N GLY A 77 2.28 -3.86 10.19
CA GLY A 77 2.56 -4.78 9.09
C GLY A 77 1.62 -4.60 7.89
N ILE A 78 1.06 -3.40 7.70
CA ILE A 78 0.20 -3.03 6.58
C ILE A 78 1.00 -2.16 5.61
N GLY A 79 1.04 -2.54 4.34
CA GLY A 79 1.60 -1.71 3.28
C GLY A 79 0.51 -0.83 2.67
N ILE A 80 0.83 0.41 2.31
CA ILE A 80 -0.09 1.30 1.61
C ILE A 80 0.57 1.84 0.34
N LEU A 81 -0.15 1.74 -0.78
CA LEU A 81 0.18 2.42 -2.02
C LEU A 81 -0.73 3.64 -2.15
N PHE A 82 -0.14 4.82 -2.02
CA PHE A 82 -0.87 6.08 -2.16
C PHE A 82 -1.14 6.42 -3.63
N GLN A 83 -2.07 7.33 -3.84
CA GLN A 83 -2.38 7.90 -5.15
C GLN A 83 -1.15 8.61 -5.78
N ASP A 84 -0.30 9.19 -4.94
CA ASP A 84 1.02 9.71 -5.32
C ASP A 84 2.09 8.63 -5.17
N ASP A 85 3.02 8.55 -6.13
CA ASP A 85 4.09 7.54 -6.10
C ASP A 85 5.00 7.67 -4.85
N LEU A 86 5.10 8.88 -4.29
CA LEU A 86 5.88 9.23 -3.08
C LEU A 86 7.28 8.60 -3.06
N LEU A 87 7.95 8.54 -4.20
CA LEU A 87 9.34 8.11 -4.29
C LEU A 87 10.23 9.17 -3.61
N PHE A 88 11.27 8.71 -2.91
CA PHE A 88 12.26 9.59 -2.31
C PHE A 88 13.08 10.22 -3.43
N ALA A 89 12.82 11.50 -3.72
CA ALA A 89 13.43 12.23 -4.84
C ALA A 89 14.97 12.36 -4.72
N HIS A 90 15.50 12.28 -3.50
CA HIS A 90 16.95 12.33 -3.25
C HIS A 90 17.63 10.96 -3.35
N LEU A 91 16.87 9.89 -3.62
CA LEU A 91 17.38 8.53 -3.79
C LEU A 91 17.18 8.08 -5.24
N SER A 92 18.13 7.31 -5.76
CA SER A 92 17.95 6.59 -7.03
C SER A 92 16.80 5.58 -6.94
N VAL A 93 16.37 5.04 -8.08
CA VAL A 93 15.35 3.97 -8.14
C VAL A 93 15.77 2.75 -7.31
N GLY A 94 17.03 2.31 -7.45
CA GLY A 94 17.57 1.19 -6.70
C GLY A 94 17.61 1.47 -5.19
N GLN A 95 17.99 2.68 -4.79
CA GLN A 95 17.97 3.09 -3.38
C GLN A 95 16.55 3.18 -2.80
N ASN A 96 15.56 3.61 -3.60
CA ASN A 96 14.15 3.60 -3.20
C ASN A 96 13.66 2.18 -2.89
N LEU A 97 13.97 1.21 -3.75
CA LEU A 97 13.64 -0.20 -3.53
C LEU A 97 14.42 -0.79 -2.35
N ALA A 98 15.72 -0.50 -2.27
CA ALA A 98 16.57 -0.97 -1.20
C ALA A 98 16.07 -0.47 0.16
N PHE A 99 15.55 0.76 0.25
CA PHE A 99 15.06 1.34 1.51
C PHE A 99 14.00 0.46 2.18
N ALA A 100 13.12 -0.18 1.40
CA ALA A 100 12.06 -1.03 1.92
C ALA A 100 12.53 -2.44 2.34
N LEU A 101 13.71 -2.88 1.93
CA LEU A 101 14.18 -4.22 2.24
C LEU A 101 14.38 -4.42 3.76
N PRO A 102 13.82 -5.49 4.35
CA PRO A 102 13.95 -5.78 5.78
C PRO A 102 15.41 -5.79 6.24
N ALA A 103 15.65 -5.41 7.50
CA ALA A 103 16.99 -5.36 8.11
C ALA A 103 17.71 -6.73 8.15
N ALA A 104 16.96 -7.82 8.00
CA ALA A 104 17.50 -9.17 7.85
C ALA A 104 18.24 -9.39 6.51
N VAL A 105 17.90 -8.64 5.45
CA VAL A 105 18.58 -8.70 4.15
C VAL A 105 19.79 -7.77 4.19
N ARG A 106 21.01 -8.32 4.07
CA ARG A 106 22.26 -7.60 4.34
C ARG A 106 23.29 -7.73 3.23
N GLY A 107 24.22 -6.77 3.18
CA GLY A 107 25.36 -6.78 2.26
C GLY A 107 24.95 -6.95 0.79
N ALA A 108 25.65 -7.82 0.08
CA ALA A 108 25.42 -8.07 -1.34
C ALA A 108 23.99 -8.55 -1.67
N GLN A 109 23.31 -9.22 -0.72
CA GLN A 109 21.93 -9.70 -0.93
C GLN A 109 20.94 -8.56 -1.16
N ARG A 110 21.19 -7.38 -0.57
CA ARG A 110 20.31 -6.22 -0.78
C ARG A 110 20.35 -5.79 -2.24
N ARG A 111 21.55 -5.64 -2.81
CA ARG A 111 21.71 -5.26 -4.21
C ARG A 111 21.12 -6.32 -5.14
N MET A 112 21.40 -7.60 -4.90
CA MET A 112 20.83 -8.68 -5.72
C MET A 112 19.31 -8.69 -5.70
N ALA A 113 18.68 -8.50 -4.53
CA ALA A 113 17.22 -8.42 -4.42
C ALA A 113 16.64 -7.24 -5.22
N VAL A 114 17.29 -6.07 -5.17
CA VAL A 114 16.87 -4.89 -5.94
C VAL A 114 17.03 -5.12 -7.44
N GLU A 115 18.17 -5.63 -7.90
CA GLU A 115 18.41 -5.92 -9.32
C GLU A 115 17.43 -6.96 -9.87
N GLN A 116 17.13 -8.00 -9.08
CA GLN A 116 16.10 -8.97 -9.44
C GLN A 116 14.72 -8.32 -9.55
N THR A 117 14.34 -7.51 -8.56
CA THR A 117 13.06 -6.77 -8.57
C THR A 117 12.95 -5.87 -9.79
N LEU A 118 14.03 -5.15 -10.14
CA LEU A 118 14.11 -4.32 -11.34
C LEU A 118 13.90 -5.15 -12.60
N ALA A 119 14.55 -6.31 -12.72
CA ALA A 119 14.38 -7.21 -13.85
C ALA A 119 12.93 -7.73 -13.97
N ASP A 120 12.32 -8.16 -12.86
CA ASP A 120 10.97 -8.72 -12.82
C ASP A 120 9.90 -7.73 -13.32
N MET A 121 10.09 -6.42 -13.04
CA MET A 121 9.18 -5.38 -13.52
C MET A 121 9.57 -4.75 -14.87
N GLY A 122 10.57 -5.32 -15.56
CA GLY A 122 11.04 -4.88 -16.88
C GLY A 122 11.87 -3.60 -16.86
N LEU A 123 12.55 -3.31 -15.74
CA LEU A 123 13.36 -2.13 -15.49
C LEU A 123 14.84 -2.49 -15.17
N ALA A 124 15.33 -3.60 -15.72
CA ALA A 124 16.73 -3.98 -15.61
C ALA A 124 17.66 -2.81 -16.03
N GLY A 125 18.71 -2.57 -15.25
CA GLY A 125 19.65 -1.46 -15.48
C GLY A 125 19.18 -0.08 -14.99
N PHE A 126 18.01 0.03 -14.33
CA PHE A 126 17.50 1.30 -13.83
C PHE A 126 17.99 1.63 -12.41
N HIS A 127 18.84 0.80 -11.80
CA HIS A 127 19.27 0.94 -10.40
C HIS A 127 19.71 2.36 -10.07
N ASP A 128 20.58 2.96 -10.88
CA ASP A 128 21.18 4.27 -10.60
C ASP A 128 20.40 5.44 -11.20
N ARG A 129 19.22 5.20 -11.79
CA ARG A 129 18.41 6.28 -12.37
C ARG A 129 17.75 7.15 -11.30
N ASP A 130 17.54 8.40 -11.66
CA ASP A 130 16.72 9.34 -10.90
C ASP A 130 15.23 9.01 -11.13
N PRO A 131 14.41 8.83 -10.07
CA PRO A 131 12.96 8.64 -10.17
C PRO A 131 12.22 9.67 -11.04
N ALA A 132 12.72 10.90 -11.14
CA ALA A 132 12.13 11.96 -11.96
C ALA A 132 12.22 11.67 -13.47
N THR A 133 13.15 10.82 -13.89
CA THR A 133 13.34 10.44 -15.30
C THR A 133 12.43 9.31 -15.77
N LEU A 134 11.69 8.69 -14.83
CA LEU A 134 10.78 7.58 -15.13
C LEU A 134 9.49 8.06 -15.78
N SER A 135 8.84 7.20 -16.58
CA SER A 135 7.45 7.42 -16.99
C SER A 135 6.50 7.23 -15.79
N GLY A 136 5.25 7.69 -15.91
CA GLY A 136 4.24 7.52 -14.85
C GLY A 136 4.01 6.05 -14.48
N GLY A 137 3.86 5.17 -15.47
CA GLY A 137 3.70 3.73 -15.23
C GLY A 137 4.94 3.08 -14.59
N GLN A 138 6.14 3.57 -14.92
CA GLN A 138 7.38 3.09 -14.30
C GLN A 138 7.46 3.50 -12.83
N ARG A 139 7.13 4.75 -12.49
CA ARG A 139 7.09 5.19 -11.08
C ARG A 139 6.06 4.42 -10.27
N ALA A 140 4.88 4.18 -10.83
CA ALA A 140 3.83 3.41 -10.18
C ALA A 140 4.30 1.97 -9.86
N ARG A 141 4.98 1.30 -10.80
CA ARG A 141 5.59 -0.02 -10.56
C ARG A 141 6.65 0.02 -9.47
N VAL A 142 7.56 1.00 -9.50
CA VAL A 142 8.60 1.15 -8.47
C VAL A 142 7.97 1.39 -7.10
N SER A 143 6.91 2.20 -7.01
CA SER A 143 6.22 2.49 -5.75
C SER A 143 5.50 1.26 -5.18
N LEU A 144 4.80 0.51 -6.03
CA LEU A 144 4.20 -0.78 -5.64
C LEU A 144 5.28 -1.74 -5.15
N MET A 145 6.33 -1.96 -5.94
CA MET A 145 7.39 -2.91 -5.57
C MET A 145 8.13 -2.50 -4.30
N ARG A 146 8.36 -1.21 -4.07
CA ARG A 146 8.88 -0.71 -2.79
C ARG A 146 7.97 -1.12 -1.64
N THR A 147 6.66 -0.97 -1.79
CA THR A 147 5.67 -1.37 -0.77
C THR A 147 5.72 -2.88 -0.52
N LEU A 148 5.79 -3.70 -1.57
CA LEU A 148 5.81 -5.16 -1.46
C LEU A 148 7.14 -5.71 -0.92
N LEU A 149 8.27 -5.06 -1.22
CA LEU A 149 9.60 -5.44 -0.71
C LEU A 149 9.70 -5.33 0.81
N ALA A 150 8.88 -4.48 1.44
CA ALA A 150 8.76 -4.41 2.90
C ALA A 150 8.10 -5.65 3.53
N ARG A 151 7.58 -6.57 2.70
CA ARG A 151 6.87 -7.79 3.11
C ARG A 151 5.67 -7.50 4.02
N PRO A 152 4.71 -6.67 3.58
CA PRO A 152 3.51 -6.42 4.34
C PRO A 152 2.65 -7.69 4.46
N ARG A 153 1.80 -7.73 5.48
CA ARG A 153 0.81 -8.80 5.70
C ARG A 153 -0.56 -8.49 5.09
N ALA A 154 -0.81 -7.22 4.77
CA ALA A 154 -1.99 -6.74 4.04
C ALA A 154 -1.61 -5.51 3.21
N LEU A 155 -2.35 -5.27 2.14
CA LEU A 155 -2.12 -4.15 1.24
C LEU A 155 -3.32 -3.22 1.20
N LEU A 156 -3.07 -1.92 1.28
CA LEU A 156 -4.05 -0.88 1.05
C LEU A 156 -3.69 -0.14 -0.22
N LEU A 157 -4.67 0.13 -1.07
CA LEU A 157 -4.49 0.83 -2.33
C LEU A 157 -5.40 2.06 -2.35
N ASP A 158 -4.82 3.26 -2.38
CA ASP A 158 -5.56 4.53 -2.40
C ASP A 158 -5.59 5.10 -3.83
N GLU A 159 -6.68 4.86 -4.56
CA GLU A 159 -6.86 5.28 -5.95
C GLU A 159 -5.64 5.04 -6.87
N PRO A 160 -5.00 3.84 -6.83
CA PRO A 160 -3.69 3.59 -7.43
C PRO A 160 -3.67 3.70 -8.97
N PHE A 161 -4.83 3.82 -9.60
CA PHE A 161 -5.04 3.79 -11.04
C PHE A 161 -5.42 5.15 -11.63
N SER A 162 -5.69 6.14 -10.78
CA SER A 162 -6.34 7.40 -11.15
C SER A 162 -5.49 8.29 -12.07
N LYS A 163 -4.17 8.34 -11.84
CA LYS A 163 -3.23 9.24 -12.55
C LYS A 163 -2.65 8.64 -13.85
N LEU A 164 -3.02 7.41 -14.20
CA LEU A 164 -2.53 6.73 -15.40
C LEU A 164 -3.48 6.92 -16.57
N ASP A 165 -2.90 7.08 -17.77
CA ASP A 165 -3.65 6.99 -19.03
C ASP A 165 -4.27 5.60 -19.22
N ALA A 166 -5.21 5.48 -20.15
CA ALA A 166 -6.00 4.26 -20.31
C ALA A 166 -5.13 3.00 -20.55
N VAL A 167 -4.05 3.11 -21.32
CA VAL A 167 -3.19 1.96 -21.66
C VAL A 167 -2.35 1.57 -20.46
N LEU A 168 -1.67 2.54 -19.85
CA LEU A 168 -0.85 2.30 -18.65
C LEU A 168 -1.70 1.81 -17.48
N ARG A 169 -2.94 2.29 -17.35
CA ARG A 169 -3.88 1.87 -16.31
C ARG A 169 -4.22 0.39 -16.42
N VAL A 170 -4.51 -0.11 -17.62
CA VAL A 170 -4.83 -1.54 -17.82
C VAL A 170 -3.62 -2.39 -17.48
N GLN A 171 -2.43 -2.01 -17.96
CA GLN A 171 -1.19 -2.74 -17.69
C GLN A 171 -0.83 -2.74 -16.21
N PHE A 172 -0.93 -1.59 -15.55
CA PHE A 172 -0.59 -1.47 -14.13
C PHE A 172 -1.61 -2.19 -13.25
N ARG A 173 -2.91 -2.13 -13.58
CA ARG A 173 -3.93 -2.89 -12.86
C ARG A 173 -3.69 -4.40 -12.94
N ALA A 174 -3.37 -4.91 -14.13
CA ALA A 174 -3.02 -6.32 -14.31
C ALA A 174 -1.81 -6.70 -13.46
N PHE A 175 -0.76 -5.86 -13.49
CA PHE A 175 0.44 -6.05 -12.67
C PHE A 175 0.15 -6.06 -11.16
N VAL A 176 -0.65 -5.11 -10.66
CA VAL A 176 -1.04 -5.05 -9.24
C VAL A 176 -1.77 -6.32 -8.80
N PHE A 177 -2.76 -6.78 -9.57
CA PHE A 177 -3.52 -7.97 -9.20
C PHE A 177 -2.68 -9.25 -9.29
N GLU A 178 -1.79 -9.36 -10.28
CA GLU A 178 -0.83 -10.47 -10.36
C GLU A 178 0.05 -10.53 -9.10
N GLN A 179 0.59 -9.39 -8.64
CA GLN A 179 1.41 -9.36 -7.42
C GLN A 179 0.62 -9.72 -6.16
N ILE A 180 -0.63 -9.26 -6.05
CA ILE A 180 -1.51 -9.58 -4.92
C ILE A 180 -1.81 -11.07 -4.86
N GLU A 181 -2.11 -11.68 -6.00
CA GLU A 181 -2.39 -13.11 -6.11
C GLU A 181 -1.13 -13.93 -5.78
N GLN A 182 0.03 -13.58 -6.35
CA GLN A 182 1.30 -14.28 -6.09
C GLN A 182 1.70 -14.25 -4.62
N LEU A 183 1.50 -13.11 -3.95
CA LEU A 183 1.85 -12.92 -2.54
C LEU A 183 0.72 -13.29 -1.57
N GLN A 184 -0.46 -13.66 -2.08
CA GLN A 184 -1.65 -13.97 -1.31
C GLN A 184 -2.02 -12.86 -0.30
N LEU A 185 -1.86 -11.60 -0.70
CA LEU A 185 -2.09 -10.45 0.18
C LEU A 185 -3.58 -10.10 0.27
N PRO A 186 -4.19 -10.11 1.47
CA PRO A 186 -5.50 -9.49 1.63
C PRO A 186 -5.39 -8.00 1.33
N THR A 187 -6.22 -7.51 0.41
CA THR A 187 -6.09 -6.15 -0.13
C THR A 187 -7.39 -5.37 -0.04
N LEU A 188 -7.32 -4.16 0.52
CA LEU A 188 -8.40 -3.18 0.46
C LEU A 188 -8.07 -2.12 -0.61
N LEU A 189 -8.97 -1.93 -1.56
CA LEU A 189 -8.83 -0.96 -2.64
C LEU A 189 -9.85 0.17 -2.47
N VAL A 190 -9.41 1.41 -2.56
CA VAL A 190 -10.24 2.62 -2.61
C VAL A 190 -10.22 3.21 -4.02
#